data_AF-A0A928VD85-F1
#
_entry.id   AF-A0A928VD85-F1
#
_cell.length_a   1.000
_cell.length_b   1.000
_cell.length_c   1.000
_cell.angle_alpha   90.00
_cell.angle_beta   90.00
_cell.angle_gamma   90.00
#
_symmetry.space_group_name_H-M   'P 1'
#
loop_
_entity.id
_entity.type
_entity.pdbx_description
1 polymer ?
#
loop_
_entity_poly.entity_id
_entity_poly.type
_entity_poly.pdbx_seq_one_letter_code
_entity_poly.pdbx_strand_id
1 'polypeptide(L)'
;MKALKAIVPSRDQKGYRRALILATIFFCLVLTISLNRYFSFYSSYDQGLFNQIFWNNLNGRWFQSSLTSAISVASLEDGKLPIVSFI
;
A
#
# COMPACT_ATOMS: atom_id res chain seq x y z
N MET A 1 24.74 14.26 -7.68
CA MET A 1 24.15 15.31 -8.56
C MET A 1 24.09 14.94 -10.06
N LYS A 2 25.01 14.14 -10.63
CA LYS A 2 24.97 13.78 -12.07
C LYS A 2 23.73 12.96 -12.49
N ALA A 3 23.23 12.05 -11.63
CA ALA A 3 22.09 11.18 -11.95
C ALA A 3 20.76 11.94 -12.15
N LEU A 4 20.49 12.95 -11.31
CA LEU A 4 19.29 13.81 -11.44
C LEU A 4 19.27 14.58 -12.76
N LYS A 5 20.46 14.97 -13.27
CA LYS A 5 20.60 15.70 -14.54
C LYS A 5 20.26 14.84 -15.76
N ALA A 6 20.33 13.52 -15.65
CA ALA A 6 19.94 12.59 -16.72
C ALA A 6 18.41 12.38 -16.79
N ILE A 7 17.72 12.52 -15.66
CA ILE A 7 16.26 12.34 -15.55
C ILE A 7 15.50 13.63 -15.86
N VAL A 8 16.09 14.78 -15.56
CA VAL A 8 15.47 16.09 -15.80
C VAL A 8 15.65 16.49 -17.26
N PRO A 9 14.56 16.61 -18.05
CA PRO A 9 14.65 16.95 -19.46
C PRO A 9 15.25 18.34 -19.68
N SER A 10 16.15 18.44 -20.66
CA SER A 10 16.81 19.68 -21.07
C SER A 10 15.79 20.74 -21.52
N ARG A 11 16.13 22.03 -21.34
CA ARG A 11 15.22 23.18 -21.57
C ARG A 11 14.56 23.21 -22.96
N ASP A 12 15.19 22.59 -23.95
CA ASP A 12 14.76 22.55 -25.35
C ASP A 12 13.67 21.49 -25.63
N GLN A 13 13.54 20.49 -24.75
CA GLN A 13 12.60 19.37 -24.88
C GLN A 13 11.21 19.69 -24.29
N LYS A 14 10.53 20.67 -24.89
CA LYS A 14 9.21 21.16 -24.43
C LYS A 14 8.17 20.03 -24.28
N GLY A 15 8.21 19.01 -25.14
CA GLY A 15 7.33 17.84 -25.07
C GLY A 15 7.53 17.00 -23.81
N TYR A 16 8.78 16.60 -23.51
CA TYR A 16 9.10 15.82 -22.32
C TYR A 16 8.75 16.55 -21.03
N ARG A 17 9.00 17.87 -20.97
CA ARG A 17 8.63 18.67 -19.81
C ARG A 17 7.11 18.71 -19.59
N ARG A 18 6.31 18.81 -20.66
CA ARG A 18 4.84 18.73 -20.57
C ARG A 18 4.40 17.35 -20.10
N ALA A 19 4.98 16.28 -20.66
CA ALA A 19 4.68 14.91 -20.25
C ALA A 19 5.00 14.69 -18.76
N LEU A 20 6.14 15.20 -18.27
CA LEU A 20 6.53 15.09 -16.87
C LEU A 20 5.56 15.86 -15.97
N ILE A 21 5.15 17.08 -16.36
CA ILE A 21 4.13 17.85 -15.62
C ILE A 21 2.81 17.08 -15.55
N LEU A 22 2.33 16.56 -16.68
CA LEU A 22 1.09 15.78 -16.73
C LEU A 22 1.18 14.49 -15.91
N ALA A 23 2.30 13.78 -15.99
CA ALA A 23 2.56 12.57 -15.21
C ALA A 23 2.56 12.89 -13.70
N THR A 24 3.20 13.98 -13.29
CA THR A 24 3.20 14.43 -11.89
C THR A 24 1.80 14.81 -11.42
N ILE A 25 1.03 15.56 -12.22
CA ILE A 25 -0.35 15.91 -11.88
C ILE A 25 -1.21 14.65 -11.74
N PHE A 26 -1.14 13.74 -12.71
CA PHE A 26 -1.86 12.47 -12.68
C PHE A 26 -1.49 11.63 -11.45
N PHE A 27 -0.20 11.49 -11.17
CA PHE A 27 0.30 10.78 -10.00
C PHE A 27 -0.23 11.38 -8.70
N CYS A 28 -0.16 12.70 -8.54
CA CYS A 28 -0.67 13.37 -7.33
C CYS A 28 -2.18 13.21 -7.15
N LEU A 29 -2.96 13.29 -8.24
CA LEU A 29 -4.41 13.09 -8.20
C LEU A 29 -4.76 11.66 -7.80
N VAL A 30 -4.16 10.66 -8.45
CA VAL A 30 -4.38 9.24 -8.13
C VAL A 30 -3.93 8.91 -6.71
N LEU A 31 -2.79 9.46 -6.27
CA LEU A 31 -2.29 9.29 -4.90
C LEU A 31 -3.29 9.86 -3.88
N THR A 32 -3.80 11.07 -4.12
CA THR A 32 -4.76 11.73 -3.25
C THR A 32 -6.06 10.93 -3.12
N ILE A 33 -6.61 10.47 -4.25
CA ILE A 33 -7.82 9.64 -4.27
C ILE A 33 -7.58 8.31 -3.55
N SER A 34 -6.42 7.68 -3.77
CA SER A 34 -6.05 6.41 -3.15
C SER A 34 -5.92 6.55 -1.63
N LEU A 35 -5.27 7.63 -1.16
CA LEU A 35 -5.17 7.95 0.27
C LEU A 35 -6.54 8.26 0.86
N ASN A 36 -7.36 9.07 0.18
CA ASN A 36 -8.71 9.37 0.65
C ASN A 36 -9.55 8.08 0.80
N ARG A 37 -9.48 7.16 -0.17
CA ARG A 37 -10.11 5.85 -0.08
C ARG A 37 -9.57 5.03 1.10
N TYR A 38 -8.26 5.03 1.29
CA TYR A 38 -7.60 4.30 2.38
C TYR A 38 -8.00 4.82 3.78
N PHE A 39 -8.21 6.14 3.94
CA PHE A 39 -8.63 6.71 5.22
C PHE A 39 -10.15 6.71 5.43
N SER A 40 -10.94 6.77 4.36
CA SER A 40 -12.42 6.85 4.46
C SER A 40 -13.07 5.48 4.68
N PHE A 41 -12.54 4.43 4.04
CA PHE A 41 -12.91 3.07 4.39
C PHE A 41 -12.01 2.65 5.54
N TYR A 42 -12.59 2.44 6.73
CA TYR A 42 -11.85 1.90 7.89
C TYR A 42 -10.92 0.80 7.43
N SER A 43 -9.63 0.94 7.77
CA SER A 43 -8.63 -0.08 7.51
C SER A 43 -9.16 -1.41 8.03
N SER A 44 -9.54 -2.32 7.12
CA SER A 44 -9.87 -3.68 7.53
C SER A 44 -8.65 -4.28 8.23
N TYR A 45 -8.86 -5.36 9.00
CA TYR A 45 -7.77 -6.06 9.67
C TYR A 45 -6.59 -6.32 8.73
N ASP A 46 -6.88 -6.76 7.50
CA ASP A 46 -5.89 -7.02 6.45
C ASP A 46 -5.14 -5.78 5.99
N GLN A 47 -5.81 -4.64 5.86
CA GLN A 47 -5.16 -3.38 5.50
C GLN A 47 -4.19 -2.92 6.61
N GLY A 48 -4.55 -3.15 7.87
CA GLY A 48 -3.68 -2.87 9.02
C GLY A 48 -2.46 -3.79 9.05
N LEU A 49 -2.66 -5.08 8.76
CA LEU A 49 -1.60 -6.07 8.61
C LEU A 49 -0.61 -5.66 7.51
N PHE A 50 -1.10 -5.33 6.30
CA PHE A 50 -0.24 -4.91 5.20
C PHE A 50 0.51 -3.61 5.51
N ASN A 51 -0.14 -2.63 6.15
CA ASN A 51 0.52 -1.38 6.53
C ASN A 51 1.63 -1.62 7.56
N GLN A 52 1.41 -2.51 8.53
CA GLN A 52 2.42 -2.88 9.51
C GLN A 52 3.61 -3.61 8.87
N ILE A 53 3.34 -4.57 7.97
CA ILE A 53 4.39 -5.28 7.22
C ILE A 53 5.18 -4.29 6.36
N PHE A 54 4.51 -3.40 5.64
CA PHE A 54 5.15 -2.38 4.81
C PHE A 54 6.09 -1.50 5.65
N TRP A 55 5.60 -0.96 6.76
CA TRP A 55 6.39 -0.13 7.67
C TRP A 55 7.59 -0.89 8.27
N ASN A 56 7.40 -2.14 8.65
CA ASN A 56 8.47 -2.95 9.21
C ASN A 56 9.55 -3.31 8.18
N ASN A 57 9.17 -3.59 6.93
CA ASN A 57 10.14 -3.78 5.84
C ASN A 57 10.97 -2.51 5.59
N LEU A 58 10.33 -1.33 5.59
CA LEU A 58 11.06 -0.05 5.50
C LEU A 58 12.05 0.18 6.65
N ASN A 59 11.79 -0.41 7.81
CA ASN A 59 12.65 -0.36 9.00
C ASN A 59 13.62 -1.56 9.11
N GLY A 60 13.74 -2.40 8.07
CA GLY A 60 14.64 -3.57 8.07
C GLY A 60 14.13 -4.79 8.86
N ARG A 61 12.89 -4.75 9.35
CA ARG A 61 12.18 -5.85 10.01
C ARG A 61 11.33 -6.60 8.99
N TRP A 62 11.99 -7.35 8.12
CA TRP A 62 11.36 -8.01 6.98
C TRP A 62 10.26 -8.98 7.42
N PHE A 63 9.06 -8.81 6.86
CA PHE A 63 7.87 -9.67 7.09
C PHE A 63 7.40 -9.82 8.54
N GLN A 64 7.88 -8.99 9.45
CA GLN A 64 7.44 -9.02 10.84
C GLN A 64 6.11 -8.27 10.98
N SER A 65 5.15 -8.86 11.70
CA SER A 65 3.91 -8.20 12.10
C SER A 65 3.31 -8.87 13.34
N SER A 66 2.87 -8.05 14.30
CA SER A 66 2.13 -8.51 15.48
C SER A 66 0.67 -8.82 15.18
N LEU A 67 0.16 -8.41 14.02
CA LEU A 67 -1.19 -8.71 13.53
C LEU A 67 -1.23 -10.08 12.82
N THR A 68 -0.10 -10.61 12.36
CA THR A 68 -0.08 -11.94 11.73
C THR A 68 -0.51 -13.05 12.70
N SER A 69 -0.25 -12.90 14.00
CA SER A 69 -0.62 -13.89 15.01
C SER A 69 -2.13 -14.05 15.18
N ALA A 70 -2.96 -13.01 14.99
CA ALA A 70 -4.40 -13.15 15.17
C ALA A 70 -5.07 -13.90 14.00
N ILE A 71 -4.52 -13.82 12.78
CA ILE A 71 -4.97 -14.65 11.65
C ILE A 71 -4.62 -16.13 11.88
N SER A 72 -3.49 -16.41 12.53
CA SER A 72 -3.12 -17.78 12.89
C SER A 72 -4.06 -18.39 13.96
N VAL A 73 -4.61 -17.58 14.87
CA VAL A 73 -5.60 -18.06 15.85
C VAL A 73 -6.94 -18.32 15.18
N ALA A 74 -7.36 -17.49 14.23
CA ALA A 74 -8.54 -17.77 13.41
C ALA A 74 -8.39 -19.09 12.62
N SER A 75 -7.20 -19.41 12.10
CA SER A 75 -6.92 -20.71 11.49
C SER A 75 -6.94 -21.89 12.47
N LEU A 76 -6.62 -21.66 13.76
CA LEU A 76 -6.74 -22.67 14.82
C LEU A 76 -8.20 -22.89 15.24
N GLU A 77 -9.06 -21.88 15.10
CA GLU A 77 -10.50 -21.97 15.34
C GLU A 77 -11.32 -22.42 14.11
N ASP A 78 -10.83 -22.22 12.89
CA ASP A 78 -11.40 -22.74 11.62
C ASP A 78 -11.36 -24.28 11.51
N GLY A 79 -10.72 -24.96 12.46
CA GLY A 79 -10.82 -26.41 12.65
C GLY A 79 -12.04 -26.85 13.47
N LYS A 80 -12.80 -25.93 14.06
CA LYS A 80 -14.10 -26.24 14.69
C LYS A 80 -15.16 -26.23 13.61
N LEU A 81 -15.45 -27.42 13.07
CA LEU A 81 -16.60 -27.64 12.18
C LEU A 81 -17.84 -26.95 12.79
N PRO A 82 -18.51 -26.01 12.08
CA PRO A 82 -19.75 -25.45 12.57
C PRO A 82 -20.75 -26.60 12.73
N ILE A 83 -21.22 -26.83 13.94
CA ILE A 83 -22.29 -27.80 14.19
C ILE A 83 -23.56 -27.14 13.67
N VAL A 84 -23.91 -27.44 12.42
CA VAL A 84 -25.15 -26.97 11.82
C VAL A 84 -26.30 -27.78 12.43
N SER A 85 -26.93 -27.22 13.47
CA SER A 85 -28.17 -27.72 14.06
C SER A 85 -29.34 -27.18 13.26
N PHE A 86 -29.98 -28.02 12.45
CA PHE A 86 -31.29 -27.72 11.88
C PHE A 86 -32.36 -28.12 12.90
N ILE A 87 -32.80 -27.15 13.71
CA ILE A 87 -34.06 -27.20 14.46
C ILE A 87 -35.11 -26.46 13.65
#